data_AF-A0A147DMZ6-F1
#
_entry.id   AF-A0A147DMZ6-F1
#
_cell.length_a   1.000
_cell.length_b   1.000
_cell.length_c   1.000
_cell.angle_alpha   90.00
_cell.angle_beta   90.00
_cell.angle_gamma   90.00
#
_symmetry.space_group_name_H-M   'P 1'
#
loop_
_entity.id
_entity.type
_entity.pdbx_description
1 polymer ?
#
loop_
_entity_poly.entity_id
_entity_poly.type
_entity_poly.pdbx_seq_one_letter_code
_entity_poly.pdbx_strand_id
1 'polypeptide(L)'
;MSAEAPEHVDDRTLEGWIARQRWYAAKGGTPALRTLAETDGTRLVLDDAATGAVLYQVPVVAGGAPGADPVDATTDTDWVQQLAARIDADPESLRPIGEVTASRVLSGEQSNTSVICDTASGDQVIVKVFRVLHHGDNPDVTTQLALSAAGSARVPTVYGAQRATWPDPGRSDGTATGHLAFAQEFLPGLEDAWRVALRDARTGTQWDDQAAALGAALAEVHRTLATALPTEPADESRREAAIATMRARLDAAVREAPTVEPHVDAIRAVYDRAAASHWPDLQRIHGDLHLGQVLAAPEPRGWVFLDFEGEPLRPLAERSLPDSTLRDVAGMLRSFDYVAGALAHDAEFVDAGVWAQAARQAFLDGYRRGTGGDLAEHRALLDAFELDKAVYEVVYETRNRPDWAGIPLAAVARLAADAARSDPA
;
A
#
# COMPACT_ATOMS: atom_id res chain seq x y z
N MET A 1 44.22 28.97 -8.08
CA MET A 1 43.44 27.88 -8.68
C MET A 1 41.99 28.16 -8.32
N SER A 2 41.22 28.66 -9.28
CA SER A 2 39.80 28.92 -9.08
C SER A 2 39.11 27.56 -8.95
N ALA A 3 38.39 27.34 -7.86
CA ALA A 3 37.47 26.21 -7.77
C ALA A 3 36.42 26.42 -8.87
N GLU A 4 36.42 25.55 -9.88
CA GLU A 4 35.33 25.49 -10.85
C GLU A 4 34.03 25.28 -10.07
N ALA A 5 33.01 26.10 -10.38
CA ALA A 5 31.68 25.90 -9.85
C ALA A 5 31.22 24.47 -10.20
N PRO A 6 30.50 23.76 -9.31
CA PRO A 6 30.01 22.43 -9.63
C PRO A 6 29.21 22.49 -10.94
N GLU A 7 29.57 21.60 -11.87
CA GLU A 7 28.96 21.49 -13.20
C GLU A 7 27.44 21.30 -13.02
N HIS A 8 26.64 22.20 -13.57
CA HIS A 8 25.18 22.12 -13.44
C HIS A 8 24.67 21.06 -14.42
N VAL A 9 23.93 20.04 -13.94
CA VAL A 9 23.29 19.05 -14.81
C VAL A 9 22.27 19.77 -15.70
N ASP A 10 22.42 19.76 -17.03
CA ASP A 10 21.41 20.37 -17.90
C ASP A 10 20.16 19.47 -18.06
N ASP A 11 19.03 20.07 -18.48
CA ASP A 11 17.76 19.35 -18.59
C ASP A 11 17.81 18.20 -19.61
N ARG A 12 18.62 18.30 -20.69
CA ARG A 12 18.75 17.24 -21.71
C ARG A 12 19.48 16.01 -21.18
N THR A 13 20.53 16.23 -20.40
CA THR A 13 21.26 15.16 -19.73
C THR A 13 20.35 14.49 -18.71
N LEU A 14 19.52 15.28 -18.02
CA LEU A 14 18.54 14.78 -17.07
C LEU A 14 17.43 13.95 -17.75
N GLU A 15 16.92 14.36 -18.92
CA GLU A 15 15.94 13.61 -19.71
C GLU A 15 16.43 12.18 -19.99
N GLY A 16 17.63 12.05 -20.55
CA GLY A 16 18.22 10.73 -20.87
C GLY A 16 18.47 9.88 -19.63
N TRP A 17 18.76 10.51 -18.48
CA TRP A 17 18.96 9.82 -17.22
C TRP A 17 17.64 9.35 -16.60
N ILE A 18 16.61 10.21 -16.51
CA ILE A 18 15.29 9.88 -15.94
C ILE A 18 14.64 8.74 -16.71
N ALA A 19 14.68 8.77 -18.05
CA ALA A 19 14.06 7.74 -18.89
C ALA A 19 14.54 6.31 -18.56
N ARG A 20 15.76 6.16 -18.04
CA ARG A 20 16.37 4.87 -17.67
C ARG A 20 16.02 4.42 -16.24
N GLN A 21 15.50 5.30 -15.40
CA GLN A 21 15.21 5.00 -13.99
C GLN A 21 13.96 4.14 -13.85
N ARG A 22 13.98 3.16 -12.94
CA ARG A 22 12.85 2.22 -12.75
C ARG A 22 11.54 2.94 -12.39
N TRP A 23 11.63 3.99 -11.59
CA TRP A 23 10.51 4.81 -11.11
C TRP A 23 9.93 5.79 -12.14
N TYR A 24 10.51 5.91 -13.33
CA TYR A 24 9.95 6.75 -14.38
C TYR A 24 8.63 6.17 -14.90
N ALA A 25 7.54 6.95 -14.79
CA ALA A 25 6.18 6.48 -15.05
C ALA A 25 5.87 6.34 -16.55
N ALA A 26 6.40 7.22 -17.40
CA ALA A 26 6.11 7.24 -18.84
C ALA A 26 7.04 6.31 -19.65
N LYS A 27 7.14 5.04 -19.25
CA LYS A 27 7.98 4.03 -19.90
C LYS A 27 7.71 3.93 -21.40
N GLY A 28 8.77 4.04 -22.19
CA GLY A 28 8.69 3.98 -23.66
C GLY A 28 8.37 5.32 -24.34
N GLY A 29 8.12 6.39 -23.57
CA GLY A 29 8.04 7.76 -24.07
C GLY A 29 9.37 8.51 -23.97
N THR A 30 9.49 9.62 -24.70
CA THR A 30 10.59 10.59 -24.53
C THR A 30 10.18 11.61 -23.46
N PRO A 31 10.91 11.75 -22.35
CA PRO A 31 10.61 12.79 -21.36
C PRO A 31 10.67 14.18 -21.98
N ALA A 32 9.77 15.06 -21.54
CA ALA A 32 9.76 16.47 -21.91
C ALA A 32 9.82 17.28 -20.60
N LEU A 33 11.03 17.50 -20.11
CA LEU A 33 11.24 17.96 -18.75
C LEU A 33 11.24 19.48 -18.64
N ARG A 34 10.62 19.98 -17.57
CA ARG A 34 10.69 21.38 -17.16
C ARG A 34 10.91 21.45 -15.65
N THR A 35 12.05 22.02 -15.26
CA THR A 35 12.35 22.26 -13.84
C THR A 35 11.42 23.36 -13.29
N LEU A 36 10.63 23.02 -12.28
CA LEU A 36 9.71 23.94 -11.59
C LEU A 36 10.38 24.65 -10.41
N ALA A 37 11.25 23.94 -9.69
CA ALA A 37 11.98 24.42 -8.53
C ALA A 37 13.26 23.60 -8.33
N GLU A 38 14.28 24.21 -7.72
CA GLU A 38 15.49 23.53 -7.25
C GLU A 38 15.81 24.03 -5.84
N THR A 39 15.87 23.10 -4.89
CA THR A 39 16.14 23.38 -3.48
C THR A 39 16.96 22.24 -2.88
N ASP A 40 17.98 22.56 -2.08
CA ASP A 40 18.82 21.58 -1.36
C ASP A 40 19.38 20.44 -2.24
N GLY A 41 19.86 20.79 -3.43
CA GLY A 41 20.41 19.82 -4.39
C GLY A 41 19.37 18.87 -5.00
N THR A 42 18.08 19.23 -4.89
CA THR A 42 16.95 18.45 -5.39
C THR A 42 16.13 19.27 -6.37
N ARG A 43 15.87 18.72 -7.55
CA ARG A 43 15.00 19.34 -8.55
C ARG A 43 13.59 18.78 -8.48
N LEU A 44 12.61 19.67 -8.60
CA LEU A 44 11.23 19.32 -8.88
C LEU A 44 11.00 19.51 -10.37
N VAL A 45 10.83 18.42 -11.10
CA VAL A 45 10.80 18.41 -12.57
C VAL A 45 9.47 17.88 -13.06
N LEU A 46 8.74 18.72 -13.79
CA LEU A 46 7.53 18.30 -14.47
C LEU A 46 7.89 17.65 -15.81
N ASP A 47 7.38 16.45 -16.04
CA ASP A 47 7.41 15.81 -17.35
C ASP A 47 6.07 16.02 -18.05
N ASP A 48 6.07 16.80 -19.12
CA ASP A 48 4.90 17.08 -19.96
C ASP A 48 4.72 16.00 -21.06
N ALA A 49 5.17 14.76 -20.82
CA ALA A 49 5.07 13.65 -21.75
C ALA A 49 3.61 13.38 -22.20
N ALA A 50 3.46 12.81 -23.39
CA ALA A 50 2.16 12.57 -24.03
C ALA A 50 1.19 11.68 -23.22
N THR A 51 1.69 10.92 -22.25
CA THR A 51 0.91 10.07 -21.34
C THR A 51 0.23 10.84 -20.21
N GLY A 52 0.51 12.14 -20.07
CA GLY A 52 0.01 13.00 -19.00
C GLY A 52 1.15 13.58 -18.16
N ALA A 53 0.91 14.76 -17.59
CA ALA A 53 1.91 15.47 -16.81
C ALA A 53 2.22 14.74 -15.49
N VAL A 54 3.51 14.48 -15.22
CA VAL A 54 3.97 13.83 -13.98
C VAL A 54 5.05 14.69 -13.34
N LEU A 55 4.91 15.00 -12.06
CA LEU A 55 5.92 15.73 -11.30
C LEU A 55 6.86 14.76 -10.61
N TYR A 56 8.16 14.94 -10.81
CA TYR A 56 9.20 14.15 -10.19
C TYR A 56 10.04 14.96 -9.20
N GLN A 57 10.44 14.32 -8.10
CA GLN A 57 11.54 14.77 -7.25
C GLN A 57 12.83 14.07 -7.66
N VAL A 58 13.86 14.86 -7.97
CA VAL A 58 15.10 14.38 -8.59
C VAL A 58 16.31 14.95 -7.84
N PRO A 59 16.74 14.32 -6.74
CA PRO A 59 18.01 14.61 -6.09
C PRO A 59 19.17 14.06 -6.94
N VAL A 60 19.89 14.94 -7.62
CA VAL A 60 20.99 14.56 -8.51
C VAL A 60 22.18 15.49 -8.32
N VAL A 61 23.37 14.90 -8.42
CA VAL A 61 24.64 15.63 -8.51
C VAL A 61 25.28 15.34 -9.86
N ALA A 62 26.10 16.28 -10.35
CA ALA A 62 26.83 16.07 -11.60
C ALA A 62 27.81 14.87 -11.47
N GLY A 63 27.96 14.13 -12.57
CA GLY A 63 28.93 13.05 -12.64
C GLY A 63 30.36 13.60 -12.52
N GLY A 64 31.26 12.83 -11.90
CA GLY A 64 32.62 13.29 -11.59
C GLY A 64 33.55 13.56 -12.79
N ALA A 65 33.04 13.45 -14.02
CA ALA A 65 33.76 13.77 -15.25
C ALA A 65 32.83 14.46 -16.27
N PRO A 66 33.34 15.36 -17.13
CA PRO A 66 32.53 16.01 -18.15
C PRO A 66 31.84 14.99 -19.07
N GLY A 67 30.52 15.11 -19.21
CA GLY A 67 29.69 14.19 -20.00
C GLY A 67 29.39 12.84 -19.33
N ALA A 68 29.75 12.65 -18.05
CA ALA A 68 29.29 11.52 -17.28
C ALA A 68 27.80 11.65 -16.94
N ASP A 69 27.14 10.49 -16.80
CA ASP A 69 25.75 10.46 -16.36
C ASP A 69 25.60 11.10 -14.96
N PRO A 70 24.48 11.82 -14.69
CA PRO A 70 24.16 12.30 -13.37
C PRO A 70 24.15 11.15 -12.35
N VAL A 71 24.56 11.46 -11.12
CA VAL A 71 24.53 10.51 -10.02
C VAL A 71 23.35 10.83 -9.12
N ASP A 72 22.63 9.80 -8.71
CA ASP A 72 21.54 9.92 -7.76
C ASP A 72 22.08 10.27 -6.37
N ALA A 73 21.71 11.43 -5.83
CA ALA A 73 22.26 11.89 -4.55
C ALA A 73 21.80 11.01 -3.36
N THR A 74 20.76 10.18 -3.54
CA THR A 74 20.37 9.18 -2.52
C THR A 74 21.43 8.10 -2.26
N THR A 75 22.45 8.00 -3.12
CA THR A 75 23.62 7.12 -2.92
C THR A 75 24.73 7.76 -2.10
N ASP A 76 24.63 9.06 -1.79
CA ASP A 76 25.59 9.82 -1.02
C ASP A 76 25.12 9.97 0.43
N THR A 77 25.89 9.42 1.37
CA THR A 77 25.57 9.48 2.81
C THR A 77 25.52 10.91 3.34
N ASP A 78 26.32 11.84 2.81
CA ASP A 78 26.28 13.24 3.26
C ASP A 78 24.98 13.93 2.85
N TRP A 79 24.47 13.61 1.65
CA TRP A 79 23.16 14.09 1.21
C TRP A 79 22.03 13.48 2.06
N VAL A 80 22.13 12.17 2.35
CA VAL A 80 21.16 11.46 3.22
C VAL A 80 21.16 12.03 4.63
N GLN A 81 22.32 12.37 5.20
CA GLN A 81 22.42 13.06 6.49
C GLN A 81 21.69 14.40 6.48
N GLN A 82 21.85 15.19 5.41
CA GLN A 82 21.15 16.48 5.28
C GLN A 82 19.64 16.29 5.13
N LEU A 83 19.21 15.26 4.37
CA LEU A 83 17.80 14.90 4.28
C LEU A 83 17.24 14.51 5.65
N ALA A 84 17.94 13.65 6.39
CA ALA A 84 17.52 13.21 7.72
C ALA A 84 17.34 14.39 8.70
N ALA A 85 18.18 15.42 8.60
CA ALA A 85 18.06 16.64 9.40
C ALA A 85 16.87 17.55 9.00
N ARG A 86 16.32 17.39 7.78
CA ARG A 86 15.15 18.13 7.28
C ARG A 86 13.82 17.39 7.48
N ILE A 87 13.88 16.10 7.77
CA ILE A 87 12.67 15.32 8.09
C ILE A 87 12.14 15.82 9.42
N ASP A 88 10.95 16.40 9.39
CA ASP A 88 10.34 17.02 10.56
C ASP A 88 9.91 15.93 11.54
N ALA A 89 10.49 15.96 12.73
CA ALA A 89 10.06 15.16 13.85
C ALA A 89 9.21 16.06 14.75
N ASP A 90 7.92 15.76 14.85
CA ASP A 90 7.03 16.40 15.81
C ASP A 90 7.63 16.31 17.23
N PRO A 91 7.94 17.43 17.89
CA PRO A 91 8.53 17.44 19.22
C PRO A 91 7.69 16.74 20.30
N GLU A 92 6.39 16.57 20.08
CA GLU A 92 5.46 15.98 21.05
C GLU A 92 5.30 14.47 20.90
N SER A 93 5.61 13.89 19.73
CA SER A 93 5.24 12.49 19.42
C SER A 93 6.22 11.71 18.53
N LEU A 94 7.15 12.38 17.84
CA LEU A 94 8.14 11.75 16.98
C LEU A 94 9.55 12.03 17.50
N ARG A 95 10.54 11.32 16.97
CA ARG A 95 11.93 11.44 17.39
C ARG A 95 12.83 11.77 16.20
N PRO A 96 13.85 12.63 16.37
CA PRO A 96 14.80 12.90 15.31
C PRO A 96 15.56 11.64 14.94
N ILE A 97 15.94 11.51 13.66
CA ILE A 97 16.75 10.39 13.16
C ILE A 97 18.15 10.40 13.78
N GLY A 98 18.69 11.60 14.08
CA GLY A 98 20.05 11.77 14.60
C GLY A 98 21.11 11.79 13.49
N GLU A 99 22.36 11.53 13.88
CA GLU A 99 23.50 11.46 12.94
C GLU A 99 23.48 10.11 12.20
N VAL A 100 23.44 10.15 10.88
CA VAL A 100 23.59 9.05 9.94
C VAL A 100 25.08 8.81 9.71
N THR A 101 25.53 7.61 10.05
CA THR A 101 26.95 7.19 9.94
C THR A 101 27.23 6.37 8.67
N ALA A 102 26.21 5.70 8.14
CA ALA A 102 26.27 5.00 6.87
C ALA A 102 24.87 4.95 6.23
N SER A 103 24.82 4.88 4.91
CA SER A 103 23.57 4.74 4.17
C SER A 103 23.71 3.77 3.00
N ARG A 104 22.61 3.13 2.62
CA ARG A 104 22.55 2.25 1.44
C ARG A 104 21.16 2.27 0.80
N VAL A 105 21.13 2.38 -0.52
CA VAL A 105 19.89 2.31 -1.30
C VAL A 105 19.40 0.87 -1.37
N LEU A 106 18.11 0.65 -1.10
CA LEU A 106 17.46 -0.64 -1.29
C LEU A 106 17.22 -0.86 -2.79
N SER A 107 17.62 -2.03 -3.29
CA SER A 107 17.43 -2.37 -4.70
C SER A 107 16.10 -3.08 -4.94
N GLY A 108 15.50 -2.87 -6.11
CA GLY A 108 14.30 -3.60 -6.55
C GLY A 108 13.00 -2.81 -6.47
N GLU A 109 12.99 -1.63 -5.83
CA GLU A 109 11.81 -0.77 -5.77
C GLU A 109 11.42 -0.19 -7.13
N GLN A 110 10.11 0.02 -7.31
CA GLN A 110 9.55 0.46 -8.60
C GLN A 110 8.99 1.87 -8.59
N SER A 111 8.51 2.41 -7.46
CA SER A 111 7.85 3.74 -7.42
C SER A 111 8.66 4.81 -6.69
N ASN A 112 9.53 4.41 -5.76
CA ASN A 112 10.26 5.29 -4.86
C ASN A 112 11.74 4.86 -4.74
N THR A 113 12.52 5.61 -3.96
CA THR A 113 13.87 5.20 -3.55
C THR A 113 13.95 5.17 -2.03
N SER A 114 14.14 3.98 -1.46
CA SER A 114 14.31 3.77 -0.03
C SER A 114 15.79 3.64 0.29
N VAL A 115 16.21 4.39 1.30
CA VAL A 115 17.58 4.40 1.81
C VAL A 115 17.56 3.89 3.23
N ILE A 116 18.36 2.86 3.52
CA ILE A 116 18.55 2.37 4.88
C ILE A 116 19.75 3.06 5.48
N CYS A 117 19.56 3.65 6.65
CA CYS A 117 20.49 4.52 7.35
C CYS A 117 20.88 3.88 8.68
N ASP A 118 22.18 3.73 8.92
CA ASP A 118 22.73 3.36 10.22
C ASP A 118 23.03 4.64 11.00
N THR A 119 22.41 4.82 12.17
CA THR A 119 22.57 6.03 12.98
C THR A 119 23.63 5.87 14.07
N ALA A 120 24.22 6.98 14.52
CA ALA A 120 25.19 7.00 15.62
C ALA A 120 24.59 6.49 16.95
N SER A 121 23.26 6.51 17.07
CA SER A 121 22.54 5.94 18.22
C SER A 121 22.48 4.41 18.22
N GLY A 122 22.78 3.78 17.08
CA GLY A 122 22.64 2.34 16.85
C GLY A 122 21.30 1.95 16.22
N ASP A 123 20.34 2.86 16.10
CA ASP A 123 19.08 2.63 15.39
C ASP A 123 19.31 2.49 13.88
N GLN A 124 18.53 1.62 13.23
CA GLN A 124 18.42 1.55 11.77
C GLN A 124 17.11 2.18 11.30
N VAL A 125 17.22 3.12 10.37
CA VAL A 125 16.09 3.89 9.83
C VAL A 125 15.98 3.64 8.33
N ILE A 126 14.77 3.45 7.83
CA ILE A 126 14.49 3.44 6.39
C ILE A 126 13.84 4.76 6.01
N VAL A 127 14.44 5.47 5.05
CA VAL A 127 13.98 6.74 4.52
C VAL A 127 13.48 6.51 3.10
N LYS A 128 12.17 6.59 2.89
CA LYS A 128 11.51 6.51 1.59
C LYS A 128 11.49 7.89 0.95
N VAL A 129 12.25 8.07 -0.13
CA VAL A 129 12.28 9.28 -0.96
C VAL A 129 11.26 9.10 -2.08
N PHE A 130 10.20 9.91 -2.05
CA PHE A 130 9.16 9.85 -3.07
C PHE A 130 9.69 10.39 -4.39
N ARG A 131 9.57 9.61 -5.47
CA ARG A 131 10.04 10.02 -6.80
C ARG A 131 8.95 10.69 -7.61
N VAL A 132 7.74 10.14 -7.57
CA VAL A 132 6.55 10.77 -8.13
C VAL A 132 5.88 11.58 -7.02
N LEU A 133 5.67 12.87 -7.27
CA LEU A 133 5.02 13.76 -6.32
C LEU A 133 3.57 14.00 -6.70
N HIS A 134 2.73 14.03 -5.68
CA HIS A 134 1.31 14.34 -5.80
C HIS A 134 0.94 15.45 -4.83
N HIS A 135 -0.06 16.24 -5.24
CA HIS A 135 -0.68 17.18 -4.33
C HIS A 135 -1.49 16.45 -3.25
N GLY A 136 -1.35 16.90 -2.00
CA GLY A 136 -2.10 16.43 -0.85
C GLY A 136 -1.28 15.51 0.06
N ASP A 137 -1.96 14.99 1.07
CA ASP A 137 -1.36 14.10 2.05
C ASP A 137 -1.24 12.68 1.50
N ASN A 138 -0.09 12.05 1.76
CA ASN A 138 0.13 10.66 1.41
C ASN A 138 -0.46 9.79 2.53
N PRO A 139 -1.38 8.86 2.21
CA PRO A 139 -1.99 7.98 3.21
C PRO A 139 -0.97 7.08 3.91
N ASP A 140 0.11 6.67 3.24
CA ASP A 140 1.19 5.87 3.84
C ASP A 140 1.87 6.64 4.98
N VAL A 141 2.08 7.94 4.76
CA VAL A 141 2.69 8.84 5.75
C VAL A 141 1.73 9.14 6.89
N THR A 142 0.54 9.66 6.57
CA THR A 142 -0.42 10.14 7.58
C THR A 142 -0.98 9.03 8.45
N THR A 143 -1.24 7.85 7.89
CA THR A 143 -1.81 6.72 8.64
C THR A 143 -0.77 6.12 9.60
N GLN A 144 0.46 5.92 9.13
CA GLN A 144 1.53 5.39 9.99
C GLN A 144 1.95 6.40 11.05
N LEU A 145 1.99 7.70 10.73
CA LEU A 145 2.20 8.76 11.73
C LEU A 145 1.15 8.70 12.84
N ALA A 146 -0.13 8.61 12.50
CA ALA A 146 -1.21 8.55 13.50
C ALA A 146 -1.10 7.31 14.40
N LEU A 147 -0.78 6.14 13.82
CA LEU A 147 -0.58 4.89 14.56
C LEU A 147 0.64 4.96 15.49
N SER A 148 1.77 5.48 14.99
CA SER A 148 3.01 5.62 15.75
C SER A 148 2.85 6.65 16.88
N ALA A 149 2.21 7.79 16.62
CA ALA A 149 1.94 8.83 17.63
C ALA A 149 0.98 8.32 18.73
N ALA A 150 0.07 7.41 18.39
CA ALA A 150 -0.78 6.71 19.36
C ALA A 150 -0.05 5.59 20.13
N GLY A 151 1.24 5.36 19.87
CA GLY A 151 2.06 4.35 20.55
C GLY A 151 1.82 2.92 20.09
N SER A 152 1.25 2.72 18.89
CA SER A 152 0.99 1.38 18.38
C SER A 152 2.28 0.63 18.05
N ALA A 153 2.45 -0.58 18.58
CA ALA A 153 3.54 -1.47 18.23
C ALA A 153 3.33 -2.20 16.89
N ARG A 154 2.14 -2.03 16.27
CA ARG A 154 1.69 -2.72 15.06
C ARG A 154 2.16 -2.06 13.76
N VAL A 155 2.90 -0.97 13.84
CA VAL A 155 3.58 -0.34 12.70
C VAL A 155 5.05 -0.10 13.05
N PRO A 156 5.95 0.10 12.06
CA PRO A 156 7.28 0.61 12.32
C PRO A 156 7.21 1.95 13.07
N THR A 157 8.15 2.19 13.98
CA THR A 157 8.20 3.48 14.67
C THR A 157 8.50 4.58 13.65
N VAL A 158 7.67 5.61 13.59
CA VAL A 158 7.86 6.71 12.64
C VAL A 158 8.79 7.77 13.23
N TYR A 159 9.75 8.24 12.42
CA TYR A 159 10.67 9.32 12.77
C TYR A 159 10.17 10.67 12.26
N GLY A 160 9.48 10.70 11.12
CA GLY A 160 8.94 11.93 10.56
C GLY A 160 8.69 11.89 9.07
N ALA A 161 8.28 13.03 8.52
CA ALA A 161 8.15 13.23 7.09
C ALA A 161 8.66 14.60 6.68
N GLN A 162 9.23 14.71 5.48
CA GLN A 162 9.52 16.00 4.87
C GLN A 162 8.35 16.41 3.97
N ARG A 163 7.85 17.63 4.15
CA ARG A 163 6.83 18.24 3.29
C ARG A 163 7.42 19.40 2.49
N ALA A 164 6.84 19.67 1.33
CA ALA A 164 7.17 20.86 0.55
C ALA A 164 5.94 21.47 -0.11
N THR A 165 6.12 22.72 -0.56
CA THR A 165 5.20 23.45 -1.42
C THR A 165 5.90 23.76 -2.73
N TRP A 166 5.22 23.59 -3.85
CA TRP A 166 5.75 23.90 -5.17
C TRP A 166 4.70 24.58 -6.06
N PRO A 167 5.12 25.30 -7.11
CA PRO A 167 4.19 25.88 -8.08
C PRO A 167 3.41 24.80 -8.84
N ASP A 168 2.10 24.96 -8.93
CA ASP A 168 1.21 24.11 -9.73
C ASP A 168 0.12 24.95 -10.41
N PRO A 169 0.34 25.37 -11.68
CA PRO A 169 -0.61 26.21 -12.42
C PRO A 169 -1.97 25.54 -12.68
N GLY A 170 -2.07 24.21 -12.54
CA GLY A 170 -3.33 23.49 -12.69
C GLY A 170 -4.29 23.71 -11.52
N ARG A 171 -3.80 24.30 -10.42
CA ARG A 171 -4.58 24.56 -9.21
C ARG A 171 -5.05 25.99 -9.11
N SER A 172 -6.19 26.20 -8.44
CA SER A 172 -6.82 27.52 -8.29
C SER A 172 -5.97 28.54 -7.54
N ASP A 173 -5.15 28.08 -6.60
CA ASP A 173 -4.20 28.87 -5.81
C ASP A 173 -2.80 28.93 -6.46
N GLY A 174 -2.58 28.21 -7.57
CA GLY A 174 -1.31 28.13 -8.27
C GLY A 174 -0.21 27.35 -7.53
N THR A 175 -0.55 26.64 -6.44
CA THR A 175 0.43 25.95 -5.58
C THR A 175 -0.06 24.58 -5.16
N ALA A 176 0.85 23.62 -5.09
CA ALA A 176 0.61 22.31 -4.53
C ALA A 176 1.52 22.06 -3.32
N THR A 177 0.99 21.34 -2.34
CA THR A 177 1.73 20.82 -1.20
C THR A 177 1.72 19.30 -1.21
N GLY A 178 2.75 18.66 -0.63
CA GLY A 178 2.79 17.21 -0.46
C GLY A 178 4.08 16.74 0.21
N HIS A 179 4.25 15.41 0.28
CA HIS A 179 5.39 14.77 0.94
C HIS A 179 6.54 14.49 -0.03
N LEU A 180 7.76 14.80 0.42
CA LEU A 180 9.00 14.56 -0.31
C LEU A 180 9.73 13.30 0.16
N ALA A 181 9.69 13.05 1.47
CA ALA A 181 10.32 11.89 2.09
C ALA A 181 9.57 11.47 3.35
N PHE A 182 9.72 10.22 3.74
CA PHE A 182 9.15 9.62 4.93
C PHE A 182 10.17 8.71 5.60
N ALA A 183 10.32 8.80 6.93
CA ALA A 183 11.28 8.01 7.68
C ALA A 183 10.62 7.20 8.79
N GLN A 184 10.98 5.93 8.85
CA GLN A 184 10.50 4.99 9.86
C GLN A 184 11.60 3.99 10.25
N GLU A 185 11.36 3.26 11.33
CA GLU A 185 12.18 2.14 11.78
C GLU A 185 12.40 1.12 10.66
N PHE A 186 13.66 0.75 10.42
CA PHE A 186 13.98 -0.39 9.58
C PHE A 186 13.97 -1.66 10.43
N LEU A 187 13.27 -2.70 9.97
CA LEU A 187 13.14 -3.97 10.65
C LEU A 187 13.98 -5.05 9.93
N PRO A 188 15.29 -5.17 10.25
CA PRO A 188 16.21 -6.03 9.51
C PRO A 188 15.86 -7.51 9.67
N GLY A 189 15.84 -8.24 8.55
CA GLY A 189 15.74 -9.69 8.53
C GLY A 189 14.36 -10.27 8.85
N LEU A 190 13.33 -9.42 9.00
CA LEU A 190 11.96 -9.91 9.15
C LEU A 190 11.41 -10.45 7.82
N GLU A 191 10.71 -11.57 7.89
CA GLU A 191 9.95 -12.12 6.76
C GLU A 191 8.56 -11.49 6.72
N ASP A 192 8.02 -11.29 5.52
CA ASP A 192 6.59 -11.00 5.36
C ASP A 192 5.74 -12.23 5.70
N ALA A 193 4.50 -11.98 6.14
CA ALA A 193 3.56 -13.01 6.56
C ALA A 193 3.19 -13.95 5.40
N TRP A 194 3.32 -13.50 4.15
CA TRP A 194 3.09 -14.33 2.97
C TRP A 194 4.12 -15.44 2.85
N ARG A 195 5.41 -15.13 3.02
CA ARG A 195 6.49 -16.14 3.04
C ARG A 195 6.35 -17.12 4.20
N VAL A 196 6.01 -16.62 5.38
CA VAL A 196 5.74 -17.45 6.57
C VAL A 196 4.57 -18.40 6.29
N ALA A 197 3.45 -17.88 5.81
CA ALA A 197 2.26 -18.66 5.48
C ALA A 197 2.53 -19.71 4.39
N LEU A 198 3.20 -19.35 3.29
CA LEU A 198 3.55 -20.30 2.23
C LEU A 198 4.40 -21.46 2.74
N ARG A 199 5.44 -21.16 3.54
CA ARG A 199 6.33 -22.18 4.11
C ARG A 199 5.54 -23.15 4.99
N ASP A 200 4.75 -22.62 5.91
CA ASP A 200 4.05 -23.41 6.91
C ASP A 200 2.89 -24.20 6.27
N ALA A 201 2.18 -23.61 5.31
CA ALA A 201 1.14 -24.29 4.53
C ALA A 201 1.72 -25.44 3.69
N ARG A 202 2.90 -25.25 3.09
CA ARG A 202 3.57 -26.30 2.29
C ARG A 202 3.91 -27.54 3.14
N THR A 203 4.27 -27.35 4.41
CA THR A 203 4.58 -28.46 5.32
C THR A 203 3.37 -28.96 6.11
N GLY A 204 2.18 -28.40 5.89
CA GLY A 204 0.97 -28.72 6.65
C GLY A 204 1.02 -28.30 8.12
N THR A 205 1.89 -27.34 8.46
CA THR A 205 2.01 -26.80 9.82
C THR A 205 0.76 -25.96 10.14
N GLN A 206 0.15 -26.24 11.29
CA GLN A 206 -1.01 -25.49 11.76
C GLN A 206 -0.67 -24.00 11.95
N TRP A 207 -1.61 -23.14 11.58
CA TRP A 207 -1.43 -21.69 11.53
C TRP A 207 -2.58 -20.94 12.20
N ASP A 208 -3.41 -21.65 12.95
CA ASP A 208 -4.60 -21.13 13.63
C ASP A 208 -4.23 -20.04 14.63
N ASP A 209 -3.21 -20.26 15.46
CA ASP A 209 -2.75 -19.29 16.47
C ASP A 209 -2.14 -18.04 15.80
N GLN A 210 -1.34 -18.22 14.75
CA GLN A 210 -0.73 -17.15 13.96
C GLN A 210 -1.79 -16.30 13.27
N ALA A 211 -2.78 -16.93 12.62
CA ALA A 211 -3.90 -16.25 11.97
C ALA A 211 -4.77 -15.51 12.99
N ALA A 212 -5.08 -16.13 14.12
CA ALA A 212 -5.82 -15.50 15.21
C ALA A 212 -5.09 -14.29 15.80
N ALA A 213 -3.78 -14.38 16.00
CA ALA A 213 -2.96 -13.25 16.43
C ALA A 213 -2.93 -12.14 15.37
N LEU A 214 -2.89 -12.48 14.08
CA LEU A 214 -2.95 -11.52 12.98
C LEU A 214 -4.30 -10.78 12.94
N GLY A 215 -5.40 -11.51 13.13
CA GLY A 215 -6.74 -10.91 13.23
C GLY A 215 -6.86 -9.95 14.41
N ALA A 216 -6.35 -10.35 15.58
CA ALA A 216 -6.33 -9.50 16.77
C ALA A 216 -5.46 -8.24 16.57
N ALA A 217 -4.31 -8.38 15.90
CA ALA A 217 -3.42 -7.28 15.58
C ALA A 217 -4.07 -6.27 14.60
N LEU A 218 -4.78 -6.75 13.57
CA LEU A 218 -5.51 -5.87 12.66
C LEU A 218 -6.64 -5.12 13.38
N ALA A 219 -7.37 -5.79 14.27
CA ALA A 219 -8.40 -5.15 15.08
C ALA A 219 -7.82 -4.05 15.98
N GLU A 220 -6.61 -4.25 16.54
CA GLU A 220 -5.89 -3.22 17.30
C GLU A 220 -5.54 -2.01 16.43
N VAL A 221 -5.03 -2.22 15.20
CA VAL A 221 -4.78 -1.16 14.23
C VAL A 221 -6.06 -0.37 13.94
N HIS A 222 -7.16 -1.05 13.59
CA HIS A 222 -8.42 -0.37 13.29
C HIS A 222 -8.98 0.43 14.46
N ARG A 223 -8.95 -0.10 15.69
CA ARG A 223 -9.39 0.65 16.88
C ARG A 223 -8.53 1.88 17.15
N THR A 224 -7.21 1.76 16.93
CA THR A 224 -6.27 2.86 17.10
C THR A 224 -6.55 3.96 16.08
N LEU A 225 -6.74 3.60 14.80
CA LEU A 225 -7.12 4.54 13.75
C LEU A 225 -8.45 5.24 14.02
N ALA A 226 -9.47 4.50 14.45
CA ALA A 226 -10.78 5.06 14.80
C ALA A 226 -10.71 6.08 15.94
N THR A 227 -9.72 5.92 16.83
CA THR A 227 -9.50 6.82 17.97
C THR A 227 -8.66 8.02 17.57
N ALA A 228 -7.63 7.80 16.74
CA ALA A 228 -6.65 8.82 16.38
C ALA A 228 -7.08 9.71 15.21
N LEU A 229 -7.97 9.22 14.33
CA LEU A 229 -8.41 9.92 13.12
C LEU A 229 -9.94 9.98 13.05
N PRO A 230 -10.51 10.94 12.27
CA PRO A 230 -11.96 11.07 12.15
C PRO A 230 -12.64 9.79 11.63
N THR A 231 -13.81 9.50 12.20
CA THR A 231 -14.76 8.52 11.68
C THR A 231 -15.98 9.22 11.11
N GLU A 232 -16.68 8.55 10.19
CA GLU A 232 -17.86 9.08 9.52
C GLU A 232 -18.97 8.01 9.52
N PRO A 233 -20.24 8.35 9.79
CA PRO A 233 -21.32 7.41 9.64
C PRO A 233 -21.41 6.87 8.21
N ALA A 234 -21.68 5.57 8.06
CA ALA A 234 -22.00 4.98 6.76
C ALA A 234 -23.45 5.35 6.35
N ASP A 235 -23.65 6.63 6.00
CA ASP A 235 -24.93 7.16 5.56
C ASP A 235 -25.40 6.54 4.23
N GLU A 236 -26.66 6.82 3.87
CA GLU A 236 -27.26 6.28 2.65
C GLU A 236 -26.46 6.61 1.39
N SER A 237 -25.98 7.86 1.26
CA SER A 237 -25.21 8.28 0.09
C SER A 237 -23.88 7.54 -0.02
N ARG A 238 -23.17 7.35 1.10
CA ARG A 238 -21.91 6.59 1.13
C ARG A 238 -22.12 5.13 0.75
N ARG A 239 -23.15 4.49 1.30
CA ARG A 239 -23.50 3.09 0.99
C ARG A 239 -23.89 2.92 -0.47
N GLU A 240 -24.74 3.79 -0.99
CA GLU A 240 -25.17 3.75 -2.39
C GLU A 240 -23.99 3.92 -3.36
N ALA A 241 -23.09 4.87 -3.10
CA ALA A 241 -21.90 5.09 -3.91
C ALA A 241 -20.96 3.87 -3.93
N ALA A 242 -20.75 3.24 -2.77
CA ALA A 242 -19.94 2.03 -2.67
C ALA A 242 -20.57 0.85 -3.44
N ILE A 243 -21.88 0.60 -3.25
CA ILE A 243 -22.59 -0.47 -3.96
C ILE A 243 -22.64 -0.20 -5.48
N ALA A 244 -22.85 1.04 -5.90
CA ALA A 244 -22.80 1.42 -7.31
C ALA A 244 -21.41 1.15 -7.92
N THR A 245 -20.34 1.42 -7.17
CA THR A 245 -18.96 1.11 -7.59
C THR A 245 -18.76 -0.39 -7.77
N MET A 246 -19.22 -1.23 -6.84
CA MET A 246 -19.14 -2.69 -6.95
C MET A 246 -19.89 -3.21 -8.18
N ARG A 247 -21.09 -2.69 -8.45
CA ARG A 247 -21.88 -3.05 -9.65
C ARG A 247 -21.17 -2.64 -10.94
N ALA A 248 -20.61 -1.43 -10.98
CA ALA A 248 -19.87 -0.96 -12.14
C ALA A 248 -18.61 -1.81 -12.39
N ARG A 249 -17.90 -2.22 -11.34
CA ARG A 249 -16.77 -3.15 -11.40
C ARG A 249 -17.20 -4.51 -11.94
N LEU A 250 -18.32 -5.05 -11.47
CA LEU A 250 -18.89 -6.30 -12.00
C LEU A 250 -19.23 -6.19 -13.50
N ASP A 251 -19.93 -5.13 -13.91
CA ASP A 251 -20.29 -4.93 -15.32
C ASP A 251 -19.04 -4.75 -16.22
N ALA A 252 -17.97 -4.14 -15.71
CA ALA A 252 -16.68 -4.11 -16.38
C ALA A 252 -16.05 -5.50 -16.45
N ALA A 253 -16.05 -6.25 -15.34
CA ALA A 253 -15.48 -7.59 -15.26
C ALA A 253 -16.14 -8.57 -16.23
N VAL A 254 -17.46 -8.52 -16.40
CA VAL A 254 -18.18 -9.39 -17.37
C VAL A 254 -17.68 -9.18 -18.80
N ARG A 255 -17.33 -7.94 -19.17
CA ARG A 255 -16.79 -7.63 -20.51
C ARG A 255 -15.36 -8.12 -20.70
N GLU A 256 -14.57 -8.12 -19.64
CA GLU A 256 -13.13 -8.38 -19.69
C GLU A 256 -12.76 -9.83 -19.38
N ALA A 257 -13.56 -10.49 -18.53
CA ALA A 257 -13.43 -11.87 -18.13
C ALA A 257 -14.82 -12.55 -18.16
N PRO A 258 -15.28 -13.01 -19.34
CA PRO A 258 -16.60 -13.65 -19.50
C PRO A 258 -16.84 -14.88 -18.61
N THR A 259 -15.78 -15.45 -18.02
CA THR A 259 -15.88 -16.51 -17.01
C THR A 259 -16.66 -16.10 -15.76
N VAL A 260 -16.85 -14.80 -15.50
CA VAL A 260 -17.68 -14.28 -14.40
C VAL A 260 -19.18 -14.32 -14.73
N GLU A 261 -19.56 -14.32 -16.02
CA GLU A 261 -20.95 -14.23 -16.48
C GLU A 261 -21.90 -15.23 -15.80
N PRO A 262 -21.55 -16.52 -15.60
CA PRO A 262 -22.43 -17.50 -14.94
C PRO A 262 -22.80 -17.16 -13.50
N HIS A 263 -22.06 -16.25 -12.85
CA HIS A 263 -22.23 -15.89 -11.44
C HIS A 263 -22.89 -14.53 -11.23
N VAL A 264 -23.16 -13.76 -12.29
CA VAL A 264 -23.60 -12.35 -12.20
C VAL A 264 -24.84 -12.15 -11.34
N ASP A 265 -25.88 -12.97 -11.53
CA ASP A 265 -27.13 -12.82 -10.79
C ASP A 265 -26.94 -13.10 -9.29
N ALA A 266 -26.14 -14.12 -8.95
CA ALA A 266 -25.80 -14.43 -7.57
C ALA A 266 -24.92 -13.34 -6.93
N ILE A 267 -23.98 -12.76 -7.68
CA ILE A 267 -23.15 -11.63 -7.23
C ILE A 267 -24.03 -10.41 -6.95
N ARG A 268 -24.96 -10.09 -7.85
CA ARG A 268 -25.90 -8.97 -7.66
C ARG A 268 -26.77 -9.18 -6.42
N ALA A 269 -27.25 -10.39 -6.17
CA ALA A 269 -28.01 -10.71 -4.96
C ALA A 269 -27.17 -10.51 -3.67
N VAL A 270 -25.87 -10.82 -3.69
CA VAL A 270 -24.96 -10.50 -2.57
C VAL A 270 -24.88 -8.99 -2.35
N TYR A 271 -24.70 -8.21 -3.42
CA TYR A 271 -24.65 -6.75 -3.33
C TYR A 271 -25.98 -6.14 -2.87
N ASP A 272 -27.12 -6.70 -3.28
CA ASP A 272 -28.45 -6.28 -2.81
C ASP A 272 -28.60 -6.50 -1.29
N ARG A 273 -28.19 -7.66 -0.78
CA ARG A 273 -28.21 -7.93 0.67
C ARG A 273 -27.27 -7.00 1.44
N ALA A 274 -26.08 -6.73 0.92
CA ALA A 274 -25.16 -5.76 1.53
C ALA A 274 -25.74 -4.35 1.54
N ALA A 275 -26.41 -3.92 0.47
CA ALA A 275 -27.07 -2.62 0.39
C ALA A 275 -28.19 -2.46 1.43
N ALA A 276 -28.92 -3.54 1.71
CA ALA A 276 -29.99 -3.57 2.73
C ALA A 276 -29.49 -3.77 4.17
N SER A 277 -28.22 -4.14 4.36
CA SER A 277 -27.64 -4.43 5.67
C SER A 277 -27.21 -3.17 6.43
N HIS A 278 -26.99 -3.31 7.74
CA HIS A 278 -26.37 -2.26 8.54
C HIS A 278 -24.85 -2.22 8.33
N TRP A 279 -24.33 -1.04 8.01
CA TRP A 279 -22.90 -0.80 7.84
C TRP A 279 -22.33 -0.14 9.10
N PRO A 280 -21.17 -0.60 9.61
CA PRO A 280 -20.47 0.11 10.67
C PRO A 280 -19.97 1.47 10.17
N ASP A 281 -19.63 2.36 11.10
CA ASP A 281 -19.01 3.65 10.77
C ASP A 281 -17.74 3.45 9.94
N LEU A 282 -17.54 4.38 9.01
CA LEU A 282 -16.38 4.43 8.12
C LEU A 282 -15.23 5.11 8.87
N GLN A 283 -14.01 4.66 8.58
CA GLN A 283 -12.80 5.20 9.19
C GLN A 283 -11.61 5.09 8.24
N ARG A 284 -10.47 5.64 8.63
CA ARG A 284 -9.21 5.30 7.96
C ARG A 284 -8.94 3.79 8.09
N ILE A 285 -8.58 3.18 6.97
CA ILE A 285 -8.18 1.76 6.85
C ILE A 285 -6.83 1.67 6.13
N HIS A 286 -6.26 0.48 6.02
CA HIS A 286 -5.09 0.22 5.19
C HIS A 286 -5.42 0.32 3.70
N GLY A 287 -6.56 -0.21 3.27
CA GLY A 287 -7.11 -0.04 1.94
C GLY A 287 -6.50 -0.93 0.84
N ASP A 288 -5.42 -1.65 1.11
CA ASP A 288 -4.87 -2.69 0.22
C ASP A 288 -4.18 -3.81 1.03
N LEU A 289 -4.83 -4.23 2.11
CA LEU A 289 -4.23 -5.19 3.04
C LEU A 289 -4.16 -6.60 2.43
N HIS A 290 -2.97 -7.21 2.50
CA HIS A 290 -2.71 -8.63 2.24
C HIS A 290 -1.48 -9.11 3.02
N LEU A 291 -1.20 -10.42 3.04
CA LEU A 291 -0.09 -11.01 3.82
C LEU A 291 1.30 -10.46 3.46
N GLY A 292 1.46 -9.89 2.26
CA GLY A 292 2.70 -9.27 1.83
C GLY A 292 2.97 -7.91 2.49
N GLN A 293 1.95 -7.29 3.08
CA GLN A 293 2.03 -6.00 3.77
C GLN A 293 2.15 -6.13 5.29
N VAL A 294 2.49 -7.33 5.77
CA VAL A 294 2.63 -7.61 7.19
C VAL A 294 3.95 -8.33 7.42
N LEU A 295 4.77 -7.83 8.34
CA LEU A 295 6.01 -8.49 8.78
C LEU A 295 5.79 -9.31 10.05
N ALA A 296 6.48 -10.45 10.13
CA ALA A 296 6.55 -11.30 11.31
C ALA A 296 7.70 -10.84 12.24
N ALA A 297 7.43 -9.93 13.18
CA ALA A 297 8.41 -9.60 14.21
C ALA A 297 8.35 -10.60 15.38
N PRO A 298 9.47 -10.85 16.07
CA PRO A 298 9.47 -11.65 17.30
C PRO A 298 8.52 -11.10 18.37
N GLU A 299 8.02 -11.98 19.23
CA GLU A 299 7.31 -11.56 20.44
C GLU A 299 8.21 -10.67 21.34
N PRO A 300 7.63 -9.68 22.04
CA PRO A 300 6.20 -9.43 22.22
C PRO A 300 5.54 -8.59 21.10
N ARG A 301 6.26 -8.24 20.03
CA ARG A 301 5.74 -7.33 18.99
C ARG A 301 4.81 -8.04 18.00
N GLY A 302 5.18 -9.25 17.56
CA GLY A 302 4.35 -10.04 16.64
C GLY A 302 4.16 -9.37 15.28
N TRP A 303 2.92 -9.28 14.80
CA TRP A 303 2.61 -8.76 13.47
C TRP A 303 2.75 -7.22 13.36
N VAL A 304 3.46 -6.77 12.33
CA VAL A 304 3.70 -5.34 12.02
C VAL A 304 3.23 -5.04 10.60
N PHE A 305 2.31 -4.09 10.45
CA PHE A 305 1.70 -3.68 9.18
C PHE A 305 2.51 -2.58 8.50
N LEU A 306 2.60 -2.64 7.18
CA LEU A 306 3.36 -1.71 6.33
C LEU A 306 2.46 -1.15 5.22
N ASP A 307 2.96 -0.15 4.48
CA ASP A 307 2.45 0.27 3.17
C ASP A 307 0.96 0.67 3.17
N PHE A 308 0.62 1.70 3.95
CA PHE A 308 -0.73 2.25 4.03
C PHE A 308 -1.06 3.16 2.83
N GLU A 309 -0.47 2.88 1.65
CA GLU A 309 -0.70 3.65 0.42
C GLU A 309 -2.14 3.52 -0.10
N GLY A 310 -2.84 2.42 0.23
CA GLY A 310 -4.16 2.06 -0.32
C GLY A 310 -4.10 1.53 -1.75
N GLU A 311 -5.25 1.18 -2.35
CA GLU A 311 -5.32 0.56 -3.70
C GLU A 311 -4.53 1.38 -4.75
N PRO A 312 -3.47 0.82 -5.39
CA PRO A 312 -2.59 1.56 -6.29
C PRO A 312 -3.28 2.20 -7.50
N LEU A 313 -4.41 1.66 -7.94
CA LEU A 313 -5.16 2.18 -9.10
C LEU A 313 -6.10 3.33 -8.74
N ARG A 314 -6.33 3.62 -7.45
CA ARG A 314 -7.17 4.74 -7.04
C ARG A 314 -6.37 6.05 -7.02
N PRO A 315 -6.97 7.20 -7.36
CA PRO A 315 -6.34 8.50 -7.16
C PRO A 315 -5.98 8.74 -5.68
N LEU A 316 -4.85 9.41 -5.41
CA LEU A 316 -4.36 9.62 -4.04
C LEU A 316 -5.41 10.26 -3.11
N ALA A 317 -6.16 11.26 -3.61
CA ALA A 317 -7.21 11.94 -2.86
C ALA A 317 -8.32 10.99 -2.40
N GLU A 318 -8.58 9.93 -3.17
CA GLU A 318 -9.57 8.92 -2.84
C GLU A 318 -9.05 7.85 -1.87
N ARG A 319 -7.75 7.56 -1.91
CA ARG A 319 -7.10 6.58 -1.01
C ARG A 319 -7.13 7.02 0.45
N SER A 320 -7.32 8.32 0.69
CA SER A 320 -7.43 8.91 2.02
C SER A 320 -8.87 9.01 2.56
N LEU A 321 -9.88 8.64 1.78
CA LEU A 321 -11.27 8.70 2.24
C LEU A 321 -11.56 7.58 3.25
N PRO A 322 -12.37 7.85 4.29
CA PRO A 322 -12.85 6.80 5.18
C PRO A 322 -13.61 5.70 4.44
N ASP A 323 -13.38 4.45 4.83
CA ASP A 323 -14.02 3.27 4.27
C ASP A 323 -14.32 2.25 5.38
N SER A 324 -15.02 1.17 5.04
CA SER A 324 -15.33 0.09 5.97
C SER A 324 -14.09 -0.74 6.27
N THR A 325 -13.84 -1.01 7.56
CA THR A 325 -12.79 -1.92 8.02
C THR A 325 -12.93 -3.34 7.44
N LEU A 326 -14.12 -3.72 7.00
CA LEU A 326 -14.37 -5.01 6.38
C LEU A 326 -13.72 -5.17 5.00
N ARG A 327 -13.33 -4.06 4.34
CA ARG A 327 -12.52 -4.11 3.11
C ARG A 327 -11.13 -4.69 3.38
N ASP A 328 -10.49 -4.30 4.48
CA ASP A 328 -9.19 -4.85 4.90
C ASP A 328 -9.30 -6.32 5.33
N VAL A 329 -10.38 -6.66 6.06
CA VAL A 329 -10.68 -8.05 6.44
C VAL A 329 -10.84 -8.91 5.19
N ALA A 330 -11.64 -8.46 4.21
CA ALA A 330 -11.81 -9.13 2.93
C ALA A 330 -10.46 -9.29 2.19
N GLY A 331 -9.62 -8.26 2.17
CA GLY A 331 -8.27 -8.31 1.59
C GLY A 331 -7.41 -9.44 2.16
N MET A 332 -7.37 -9.56 3.49
CA MET A 332 -6.61 -10.62 4.15
C MET A 332 -7.21 -12.02 3.89
N LEU A 333 -8.54 -12.16 3.90
CA LEU A 333 -9.22 -13.42 3.58
C LEU A 333 -8.89 -13.91 2.16
N ARG A 334 -8.89 -13.00 1.18
CA ARG A 334 -8.44 -13.30 -0.19
C ARG A 334 -6.97 -13.73 -0.21
N SER A 335 -6.12 -13.07 0.59
CA SER A 335 -4.69 -13.42 0.67
C SER A 335 -4.44 -14.86 1.12
N PHE A 336 -5.25 -15.43 2.01
CA PHE A 336 -5.16 -16.85 2.39
C PHE A 336 -5.54 -17.79 1.24
N ASP A 337 -6.58 -17.46 0.47
CA ASP A 337 -6.97 -18.24 -0.71
C ASP A 337 -5.84 -18.23 -1.76
N TYR A 338 -5.09 -17.13 -1.88
CA TYR A 338 -3.90 -17.06 -2.74
C TYR A 338 -2.74 -17.92 -2.24
N VAL A 339 -2.56 -18.13 -0.93
CA VAL A 339 -1.54 -19.07 -0.42
C VAL A 339 -1.83 -20.48 -0.93
N ALA A 340 -3.08 -20.94 -0.79
CA ALA A 340 -3.50 -22.24 -1.32
C ALA A 340 -3.38 -22.32 -2.85
N GLY A 341 -3.81 -21.26 -3.53
CA GLY A 341 -3.70 -21.15 -4.98
C GLY A 341 -2.26 -21.22 -5.48
N ALA A 342 -1.32 -20.51 -4.84
CA ALA A 342 0.09 -20.52 -5.21
C ALA A 342 0.73 -21.91 -5.06
N LEU A 343 0.40 -22.63 -3.98
CA LEU A 343 0.88 -24.00 -3.75
C LEU A 343 0.26 -25.03 -4.70
N ALA A 344 -0.97 -24.79 -5.17
CA ALA A 344 -1.59 -25.62 -6.20
C ALA A 344 -0.96 -25.40 -7.60
N HIS A 345 -0.33 -24.26 -7.85
CA HIS A 345 0.39 -23.94 -9.10
C HIS A 345 1.91 -24.22 -9.03
N ASP A 346 2.41 -24.66 -7.87
CA ASP A 346 3.81 -25.02 -7.70
C ASP A 346 4.14 -26.31 -8.46
N ALA A 347 5.41 -26.50 -8.81
CA ALA A 347 5.89 -27.72 -9.46
C ALA A 347 5.67 -28.96 -8.57
N GLU A 348 5.79 -28.77 -7.25
CA GLU A 348 5.38 -29.74 -6.24
C GLU A 348 3.98 -29.37 -5.73
N PHE A 349 2.95 -29.96 -6.34
CA PHE A 349 1.56 -29.70 -5.99
C PHE A 349 1.29 -29.99 -4.51
N VAL A 350 0.76 -28.99 -3.80
CA VAL A 350 0.26 -29.13 -2.43
C VAL A 350 -1.17 -28.59 -2.35
N ASP A 351 -2.12 -29.45 -1.94
CA ASP A 351 -3.48 -29.01 -1.63
C ASP A 351 -3.52 -28.39 -0.22
N ALA A 352 -3.44 -27.06 -0.18
CA ALA A 352 -3.55 -26.28 1.04
C ALA A 352 -4.96 -25.68 1.25
N GLY A 353 -6.00 -26.21 0.59
CA GLY A 353 -7.37 -25.70 0.70
C GLY A 353 -7.93 -25.76 2.13
N VAL A 354 -7.74 -26.89 2.83
CA VAL A 354 -8.15 -27.04 4.23
C VAL A 354 -7.38 -26.09 5.16
N TRP A 355 -6.07 -25.93 4.90
CA TRP A 355 -5.23 -25.00 5.65
C TRP A 355 -5.71 -23.55 5.50
N ALA A 356 -6.02 -23.12 4.27
CA ALA A 356 -6.51 -21.77 4.02
C ALA A 356 -7.86 -21.52 4.71
N GLN A 357 -8.79 -22.49 4.70
CA GLN A 357 -10.06 -22.33 5.42
C GLN A 357 -9.88 -22.24 6.93
N ALA A 358 -8.98 -23.04 7.52
CA ALA A 358 -8.65 -22.96 8.94
C ALA A 358 -8.05 -21.59 9.30
N ALA A 359 -7.08 -21.11 8.52
CA ALA A 359 -6.47 -19.79 8.73
C ALA A 359 -7.48 -18.65 8.62
N ARG A 360 -8.38 -18.71 7.62
CA ARG A 360 -9.48 -17.72 7.45
C ARG A 360 -10.37 -17.67 8.68
N GLN A 361 -10.81 -18.83 9.18
CA GLN A 361 -11.69 -18.90 10.36
C GLN A 361 -10.97 -18.37 11.62
N ALA A 362 -9.74 -18.81 11.85
CA ALA A 362 -8.96 -18.38 13.01
C ALA A 362 -8.66 -16.87 12.97
N PHE A 363 -8.37 -16.31 11.79
CA PHE A 363 -8.21 -14.86 11.59
C PHE A 363 -9.48 -14.08 11.95
N LEU A 364 -10.65 -14.52 11.45
CA LEU A 364 -11.94 -13.90 11.79
C LEU A 364 -12.23 -13.97 13.29
N ASP A 365 -11.93 -15.10 13.93
CA ASP A 365 -12.08 -15.26 15.37
C ASP A 365 -11.16 -14.34 16.17
N GLY A 366 -9.91 -14.17 15.71
CA GLY A 366 -8.97 -13.20 16.26
C GLY A 366 -9.46 -11.76 16.14
N TYR A 367 -9.92 -11.38 14.96
CA TYR A 367 -10.42 -10.03 14.67
C TYR A 367 -11.68 -9.72 15.48
N ARG A 368 -12.63 -10.67 15.56
CA ARG A 368 -13.83 -10.55 16.39
C ARG A 368 -13.50 -10.33 17.86
N ARG A 369 -12.56 -11.11 18.42
CA ARG A 369 -12.10 -10.90 19.80
C ARG A 369 -11.44 -9.52 20.00
N GLY A 370 -10.64 -9.07 19.04
CA GLY A 370 -9.90 -7.81 19.13
C GLY A 370 -10.76 -6.56 18.96
N THR A 371 -11.88 -6.65 18.23
CA THR A 371 -12.85 -5.56 18.08
C THR A 371 -13.91 -5.56 19.18
N GLY A 372 -14.21 -6.71 19.76
CA GLY A 372 -15.28 -6.88 20.76
C GLY A 372 -16.69 -6.87 20.17
N GLY A 373 -16.83 -6.73 18.84
CA GLY A 373 -18.10 -6.78 18.11
C GLY A 373 -18.41 -8.16 17.55
N ASP A 374 -19.64 -8.36 17.10
CA ASP A 374 -20.04 -9.58 16.40
C ASP A 374 -19.96 -9.40 14.88
N LEU A 375 -18.97 -10.03 14.25
CA LEU A 375 -18.83 -10.02 12.79
C LEU A 375 -20.03 -10.67 12.07
N ALA A 376 -20.80 -11.52 12.74
CA ALA A 376 -21.98 -12.14 12.15
C ALA A 376 -23.03 -11.09 11.71
N GLU A 377 -23.14 -9.99 12.44
CA GLU A 377 -24.06 -8.88 12.12
C GLU A 377 -23.69 -8.18 10.81
N HIS A 378 -22.41 -8.26 10.40
CA HIS A 378 -21.90 -7.62 9.19
C HIS A 378 -21.52 -8.62 8.10
N ARG A 379 -21.98 -9.88 8.21
CA ARG A 379 -21.59 -10.94 7.27
C ARG A 379 -21.94 -10.61 5.82
N ALA A 380 -23.15 -10.08 5.58
CA ALA A 380 -23.58 -9.69 4.24
C ALA A 380 -22.65 -8.65 3.59
N LEU A 381 -22.15 -7.69 4.38
CA LEU A 381 -21.23 -6.67 3.92
C LEU A 381 -19.83 -7.24 3.68
N LEU A 382 -19.32 -8.08 4.57
CA LEU A 382 -18.04 -8.75 4.38
C LEU A 382 -18.04 -9.63 3.12
N ASP A 383 -19.12 -10.38 2.88
CA ASP A 383 -19.28 -11.19 1.67
C ASP A 383 -19.24 -10.34 0.41
N ALA A 384 -19.90 -9.18 0.41
CA ALA A 384 -19.87 -8.26 -0.72
C ALA A 384 -18.46 -7.71 -0.99
N PHE A 385 -17.71 -7.33 0.05
CA PHE A 385 -16.33 -6.85 -0.12
C PHE A 385 -15.37 -7.96 -0.58
N GLU A 386 -15.49 -9.18 -0.03
CA GLU A 386 -14.69 -10.32 -0.49
C GLU A 386 -14.99 -10.66 -1.95
N LEU A 387 -16.26 -10.57 -2.35
CA LEU A 387 -16.71 -10.83 -3.71
C LEU A 387 -16.29 -9.73 -4.69
N ASP A 388 -16.42 -8.45 -4.33
CA ASP A 388 -15.91 -7.32 -5.13
C ASP A 388 -14.41 -7.45 -5.38
N LYS A 389 -13.63 -7.79 -4.34
CA LYS A 389 -12.19 -8.01 -4.49
C LYS A 389 -11.89 -9.22 -5.39
N ALA A 390 -12.61 -10.33 -5.23
CA ALA A 390 -12.44 -11.50 -6.09
C ALA A 390 -12.78 -11.20 -7.56
N VAL A 391 -13.83 -10.43 -7.83
CA VAL A 391 -14.21 -9.99 -9.20
C VAL A 391 -13.11 -9.12 -9.82
N TYR A 392 -12.57 -8.16 -9.05
CA TYR A 392 -11.42 -7.37 -9.48
C TYR A 392 -10.19 -8.24 -9.78
N GLU A 393 -9.89 -9.20 -8.91
CA GLU A 393 -8.77 -10.13 -9.07
C GLU A 393 -8.93 -11.01 -10.32
N VAL A 394 -10.14 -11.51 -10.65
CA VAL A 394 -10.36 -12.28 -11.89
C VAL A 394 -9.91 -11.48 -13.12
N VAL A 395 -10.29 -10.21 -13.20
CA VAL A 395 -9.89 -9.31 -14.29
C VAL A 395 -8.38 -9.12 -14.30
N TYR A 396 -7.80 -8.83 -13.12
CA TYR A 396 -6.37 -8.59 -12.99
C TYR A 396 -5.53 -9.81 -13.41
N GLU A 397 -5.88 -11.00 -12.92
CA GLU A 397 -5.17 -12.23 -13.27
C GLU A 397 -5.36 -12.59 -14.74
N THR A 398 -6.57 -12.44 -15.29
CA THR A 398 -6.83 -12.71 -16.71
C THR A 398 -5.91 -11.87 -17.62
N ARG A 399 -5.56 -10.65 -17.21
CA ARG A 399 -4.67 -9.76 -17.97
C ARG A 399 -3.19 -10.07 -17.78
N ASN A 400 -2.78 -10.35 -16.54
CA ASN A 400 -1.37 -10.34 -16.16
C ASN A 400 -0.78 -11.74 -15.93
N ARG A 401 -1.60 -12.69 -15.44
CA ARG A 401 -1.22 -14.07 -15.12
C ARG A 401 -2.40 -15.01 -15.41
N PRO A 402 -2.74 -15.27 -16.68
CA PRO A 402 -3.96 -16.00 -17.04
C PRO A 402 -4.09 -17.37 -16.33
N ASP A 403 -2.98 -18.06 -16.11
CA ASP A 403 -2.95 -19.34 -15.40
C ASP A 403 -3.47 -19.24 -13.95
N TRP A 404 -3.34 -18.06 -13.32
CA TRP A 404 -3.76 -17.82 -11.94
C TRP A 404 -5.24 -17.43 -11.82
N ALA A 405 -5.94 -17.14 -12.93
CA ALA A 405 -7.32 -16.65 -12.91
C ALA A 405 -8.31 -17.64 -12.27
N GLY A 406 -7.96 -18.93 -12.21
CA GLY A 406 -8.76 -19.95 -11.51
C GLY A 406 -8.89 -19.70 -10.00
N ILE A 407 -7.90 -19.06 -9.36
CA ILE A 407 -7.88 -18.79 -7.92
C ILE A 407 -9.03 -17.84 -7.52
N PRO A 408 -9.12 -16.62 -8.09
CA PRO A 408 -10.23 -15.72 -7.76
C PRO A 408 -11.58 -16.20 -8.31
N LEU A 409 -11.62 -16.92 -9.44
CA LEU A 409 -12.87 -17.48 -9.97
C LEU A 409 -13.49 -18.53 -9.04
N ALA A 410 -12.66 -19.39 -8.42
CA ALA A 410 -13.14 -20.35 -7.43
C ALA A 410 -13.75 -19.66 -6.20
N ALA A 411 -13.19 -18.53 -5.78
CA ALA A 411 -13.74 -17.74 -4.68
C ALA A 411 -15.06 -17.06 -5.05
N VAL A 412 -15.18 -16.50 -6.26
CA VAL A 412 -16.45 -15.99 -6.80
C VAL A 412 -17.51 -17.09 -6.77
N ALA A 413 -17.21 -18.28 -7.28
CA ALA A 413 -18.15 -19.40 -7.30
C ALA A 413 -18.57 -19.84 -5.89
N ARG A 414 -17.63 -19.93 -4.94
CA ARG A 414 -17.90 -20.27 -3.53
C ARG A 414 -18.85 -19.24 -2.89
N LEU A 415 -18.48 -17.96 -2.91
CA LEU A 415 -19.24 -16.87 -2.27
C LEU A 415 -20.63 -16.71 -2.91
N ALA A 416 -20.73 -16.83 -4.23
CA ALA A 416 -22.01 -16.82 -4.94
C ALA A 416 -22.91 -18.02 -4.57
N ALA A 417 -22.32 -19.20 -4.35
CA ALA A 417 -23.07 -20.39 -3.93
C ALA A 417 -23.50 -20.33 -2.46
N ASP A 418 -22.65 -19.82 -1.57
CA ASP A 418 -22.95 -19.65 -0.14
C ASP A 418 -24.14 -18.70 0.06
N ALA A 419 -24.16 -17.63 -0.73
CA ALA A 419 -25.25 -16.68 -0.85
C ALA A 419 -26.58 -17.34 -1.24
N ALA A 420 -26.58 -18.16 -2.29
CA ALA A 420 -27.78 -18.84 -2.78
C ALA A 420 -28.36 -19.84 -1.76
N ARG A 421 -27.52 -20.40 -0.87
CA ARG A 421 -27.97 -21.32 0.20
C ARG A 421 -28.51 -20.61 1.44
N SER A 422 -28.22 -19.32 1.59
CA SER A 422 -28.59 -18.52 2.77
C SER A 422 -29.93 -17.79 2.61
N ASP A 423 -30.52 -17.79 1.41
CA ASP A 423 -31.91 -17.35 1.17
C ASP A 423 -32.87 -18.54 1.34
N PRO A 424 -33.70 -18.60 2.40
CA PRO A 424 -34.84 -19.50 2.41
C PRO A 424 -35.89 -18.95 1.43
N ALA A 425 -36.26 -19.78 0.44
CA ALA A 425 -37.31 -19.49 -0.53
C ALA A 425 -38.65 -19.09 0.10
#